data_AF-A0A524LS17-F1
#
_entry.id   AF-A0A524LS17-F1
#
_cell.length_a   1.000
_cell.length_b   1.000
_cell.length_c   1.000
_cell.angle_alpha   90.00
_cell.angle_beta   90.00
_cell.angle_gamma   90.00
#
_symmetry.space_group_name_H-M   'P 1'
#
loop_
_entity.id
_entity.type
_entity.pdbx_description
1 polymer ?
#
loop_
_entity_poly.entity_id
_entity_poly.type
_entity_poly.pdbx_seq_one_letter_code
_entity_poly.pdbx_strand_id
1 'polypeptide(L)'
;MKFNFLICLILLFPYCLISQPAEDNYSEISKTIVKKSLTDRKGYELLRDLCAMGPRLSGDPNLPRVIDWCSQTLESVGCDTVWRQRVMSPHWERGEVESLVMNGIKNPQLAIAALGGSIGTPLSGITAEILEVHSFEELHDKSNLARGKIIFFNRPFENGTLHTFEGYGGAVLQRTKGAVEAAQVGGVAALVRSVTSATDNQPHTGVMYYEDGITQVPAAAVGVIDADRLSRTLRDNPRQSVTLKLSCQNFPQKESFNVIGEIRGNEFPDEVIVVGGHLDAWDVGDGAHDNGAGCMQSVEVLYLLKSLDRKPRRTVRCVLFMDEEQHQTGAKAYGQYAASTGETHLAAIESDAGAFSPRGFSVDADSLVIKRINSWLPYLNLSGIEWVNRGGSGADISKIKNAKALIGYRPDGQRYFDYHHSANDVFRSVHPREMELGSAAMTILVYLISEEGLNIDSPLKK
;
A
#
# COMPACT_ATOMS: atom_id res chain seq x y z
N MET A 1 54.41 26.44 -77.05
CA MET A 1 53.50 26.65 -75.90
C MET A 1 53.36 25.32 -75.17
N LYS A 2 53.92 25.19 -73.96
CA LYS A 2 53.79 23.98 -73.12
C LYS A 2 52.60 24.19 -72.18
N PHE A 3 51.59 23.33 -72.24
CA PHE A 3 50.46 23.32 -71.30
C PHE A 3 50.79 22.36 -70.16
N ASN A 4 50.92 22.88 -68.93
CA ASN A 4 50.99 22.09 -67.70
C ASN A 4 49.55 21.82 -67.22
N PHE A 5 49.18 20.55 -67.13
CA PHE A 5 47.95 20.11 -66.44
C PHE A 5 48.30 19.82 -64.98
N LEU A 6 47.79 20.63 -64.07
CA LEU A 6 47.89 20.42 -62.63
C LEU A 6 46.68 19.58 -62.19
N ILE A 7 46.91 18.30 -61.87
CA ILE A 7 45.88 17.41 -61.32
C ILE A 7 45.76 17.68 -59.82
N CYS A 8 44.65 18.27 -59.41
CA CYS A 8 44.30 18.49 -58.00
C CYS A 8 43.67 17.20 -57.44
N LEU A 9 44.41 16.48 -56.60
CA LEU A 9 43.93 15.29 -55.91
C LEU A 9 43.15 15.72 -54.66
N ILE A 10 41.82 15.70 -54.71
CA ILE A 10 40.96 15.96 -53.54
C ILE A 10 40.84 14.64 -52.76
N LEU A 11 41.56 14.55 -51.63
CA LEU A 11 41.42 13.49 -50.64
C LEU A 11 40.14 13.74 -49.81
N LEU A 12 39.06 13.03 -50.14
CA LEU A 12 37.86 12.93 -49.31
C LEU A 12 38.14 11.94 -48.17
N PHE A 13 38.45 12.45 -46.98
CA PHE A 13 38.42 11.66 -45.75
C PHE A 13 36.95 11.42 -45.34
N PRO A 14 36.51 10.17 -45.11
CA PRO A 14 35.22 9.92 -44.52
C PRO A 14 35.30 10.29 -43.04
N TYR A 15 34.72 11.43 -42.66
CA TYR A 15 34.41 11.72 -41.27
C TYR A 15 33.32 10.74 -40.84
N CYS A 16 33.74 9.62 -40.25
CA CYS A 16 32.86 8.75 -39.50
C CYS A 16 32.50 9.52 -38.21
N LEU A 17 31.38 10.26 -38.24
CA LEU A 17 30.76 10.80 -37.03
C LEU A 17 30.29 9.62 -36.20
N ILE A 18 31.15 9.15 -35.30
CA ILE A 18 30.74 8.29 -34.20
C ILE A 18 29.90 9.19 -33.28
N SER A 19 28.58 9.10 -33.41
CA SER A 19 27.68 9.65 -32.40
C SER A 19 27.95 8.90 -31.12
N GLN A 20 28.68 9.52 -30.18
CA GLN A 20 28.64 9.06 -28.79
C GLN A 20 27.18 9.14 -28.33
N PRO A 21 26.61 8.11 -27.68
CA PRO A 21 25.32 8.27 -27.02
C PRO A 21 25.48 9.44 -26.04
N ALA A 22 24.60 10.44 -26.14
CA ALA A 22 24.60 11.54 -25.19
C ALA A 22 24.43 10.92 -23.79
N GLU A 23 25.43 11.05 -22.93
CA GLU A 23 25.25 10.69 -21.53
C GLU A 23 24.14 11.58 -20.97
N ASP A 24 23.08 10.94 -20.46
CA ASP A 24 21.93 11.66 -19.93
C ASP A 24 22.35 12.44 -18.70
N ASN A 25 22.24 13.76 -18.78
CA ASN A 25 22.37 14.62 -17.61
C ASN A 25 21.23 14.27 -16.63
N TYR A 26 21.58 13.69 -15.48
CA TYR A 26 20.59 13.19 -14.50
C TYR A 26 19.66 14.27 -13.96
N SER A 27 20.10 15.54 -13.91
CA SER A 27 19.24 16.67 -13.55
C SER A 27 18.19 16.95 -14.63
N GLU A 28 18.59 16.97 -15.90
CA GLU A 28 17.66 17.28 -17.00
C GLU A 28 16.64 16.16 -17.23
N ILE A 29 17.05 14.90 -17.15
CA ILE A 29 16.10 13.77 -17.25
C ILE A 29 15.15 13.75 -16.05
N SER A 30 15.61 14.05 -14.83
CA SER A 30 14.74 14.12 -13.65
C SER A 30 13.70 15.24 -13.77
N LYS A 31 14.10 16.45 -14.22
CA LYS A 31 13.14 17.53 -14.53
C LYS A 31 12.14 17.12 -15.60
N THR A 32 12.59 16.38 -16.60
CA THR A 32 11.75 15.88 -17.70
C THR A 32 10.72 14.87 -17.18
N ILE A 33 11.14 13.91 -16.34
CA ILE A 33 10.25 12.95 -15.68
C ILE A 33 9.18 13.68 -14.86
N VAL A 34 9.59 14.62 -14.00
CA VAL A 34 8.65 15.41 -13.16
C VAL A 34 7.67 16.18 -14.03
N LYS A 35 8.16 16.89 -15.05
CA LYS A 35 7.30 17.65 -15.95
C LYS A 35 6.29 16.74 -16.63
N LYS A 36 6.73 15.58 -17.14
CA LYS A 36 5.90 14.65 -17.89
C LYS A 36 4.82 14.00 -17.03
N SER A 37 5.16 13.53 -15.82
CA SER A 37 4.17 12.97 -14.89
C SER A 37 3.08 14.02 -14.58
N LEU A 38 3.50 15.24 -14.23
CA LEU A 38 2.56 16.33 -13.90
C LEU A 38 1.64 16.76 -15.06
N THR A 39 2.08 16.60 -16.31
CA THR A 39 1.32 16.98 -17.50
C THR A 39 0.46 15.85 -18.05
N ASP A 40 1.00 14.63 -18.11
CA ASP A 40 0.31 13.48 -18.70
C ASP A 40 -0.70 12.90 -17.73
N ARG A 41 -0.38 12.89 -16.43
CA ARG A 41 -1.23 12.44 -15.33
C ARG A 41 -1.78 11.03 -15.49
N LYS A 42 -0.96 10.13 -16.04
CA LYS A 42 -1.44 8.82 -16.48
C LYS A 42 -1.82 7.97 -15.28
N GLY A 43 -1.05 8.03 -14.20
CA GLY A 43 -1.34 7.32 -12.96
C GLY A 43 -2.64 7.77 -12.34
N TYR A 44 -2.90 9.08 -12.27
CA TYR A 44 -4.15 9.61 -11.72
C TYR A 44 -5.38 9.20 -12.54
N GLU A 45 -5.27 9.17 -13.88
CA GLU A 45 -6.34 8.67 -14.75
C GLU A 45 -6.60 7.18 -14.54
N LEU A 46 -5.55 6.37 -14.45
CA LEU A 46 -5.67 4.94 -14.17
C LEU A 46 -6.25 4.68 -12.78
N LEU A 47 -5.90 5.51 -11.79
CA LEU A 47 -6.47 5.44 -10.44
C LEU A 47 -7.97 5.72 -10.45
N ARG A 48 -8.42 6.74 -11.19
CA ARG A 48 -9.85 7.00 -11.39
C ARG A 48 -10.57 5.77 -11.91
N ASP A 49 -9.99 5.16 -12.94
CA ASP A 49 -10.61 4.03 -13.63
C ASP A 49 -10.64 2.81 -12.71
N LEU A 50 -9.55 2.53 -11.96
CA LEU A 50 -9.49 1.46 -10.94
C LEU A 50 -10.53 1.67 -9.83
N CYS A 51 -10.61 2.86 -9.24
CA CYS A 51 -11.59 3.18 -8.19
C CYS A 51 -13.03 3.02 -8.71
N ALA A 52 -13.30 3.45 -9.94
CA ALA A 52 -14.61 3.27 -10.56
C ALA A 52 -14.99 1.80 -10.81
N MET A 53 -14.03 0.86 -10.74
CA MET A 53 -14.36 -0.55 -10.88
C MET A 53 -15.08 -1.13 -9.68
N GLY A 54 -14.99 -0.51 -8.50
CA GLY A 54 -15.62 -0.93 -7.26
C GLY A 54 -14.71 -1.77 -6.35
N PRO A 55 -15.31 -2.53 -5.39
CA PRO A 55 -14.58 -3.33 -4.41
C PRO A 55 -13.64 -4.34 -5.05
N ARG A 56 -12.54 -4.61 -4.34
CA ARG A 56 -11.46 -5.50 -4.80
C ARG A 56 -10.76 -6.21 -3.65
N LEU A 57 -11.46 -6.43 -2.54
CA LEU A 57 -10.97 -7.29 -1.45
C LEU A 57 -10.74 -8.72 -1.97
N SER A 58 -9.81 -9.45 -1.37
CA SER A 58 -9.57 -10.84 -1.76
C SER A 58 -10.85 -11.69 -1.59
N GLY A 59 -11.18 -12.44 -2.64
CA GLY A 59 -12.41 -13.23 -2.72
C GLY A 59 -13.60 -12.54 -3.40
N ASP A 60 -13.58 -11.21 -3.55
CA ASP A 60 -14.68 -10.43 -4.13
C ASP A 60 -15.07 -10.89 -5.56
N PRO A 61 -16.37 -10.98 -5.89
CA PRO A 61 -16.81 -11.37 -7.24
C PRO A 61 -16.32 -10.47 -8.39
N ASN A 62 -16.01 -9.20 -8.13
CA ASN A 62 -15.51 -8.22 -9.09
C ASN A 62 -14.01 -8.40 -9.38
N LEU A 63 -13.26 -9.02 -8.47
CA LEU A 63 -11.80 -9.09 -8.52
C LEU A 63 -11.23 -9.69 -9.83
N PRO A 64 -11.83 -10.74 -10.45
CA PRO A 64 -11.36 -11.23 -11.75
C PRO A 64 -11.37 -10.16 -12.85
N ARG A 65 -12.40 -9.29 -12.88
CA ARG A 65 -12.50 -8.18 -13.83
C ARG A 65 -11.39 -7.16 -13.60
N VAL A 66 -11.08 -6.87 -12.34
CA VAL A 66 -9.99 -5.95 -11.95
C VAL A 66 -8.64 -6.51 -12.37
N ILE A 67 -8.39 -7.80 -12.12
CA ILE A 67 -7.16 -8.50 -12.55
C ILE A 67 -6.99 -8.49 -14.07
N ASP A 68 -8.07 -8.72 -14.82
CA ASP A 68 -8.09 -8.62 -16.27
C ASP A 68 -7.72 -7.21 -16.75
N TRP A 69 -8.37 -6.19 -16.17
CA TRP A 69 -8.08 -4.79 -16.48
C TRP A 69 -6.64 -4.41 -16.15
N CYS A 70 -6.11 -4.81 -14.99
CA CYS A 70 -4.71 -4.55 -14.63
C CYS A 70 -3.73 -5.18 -15.62
N SER A 71 -4.02 -6.39 -16.11
CA SER A 71 -3.18 -7.06 -17.12
C SER A 71 -3.16 -6.24 -18.42
N GLN A 72 -4.35 -5.84 -18.90
CA GLN A 72 -4.50 -5.03 -20.11
C GLN A 72 -3.86 -3.64 -19.95
N THR A 73 -3.95 -3.05 -18.76
CA THR A 73 -3.32 -1.77 -18.43
C THR A 73 -1.80 -1.88 -18.56
N LEU A 74 -1.18 -2.92 -18.00
CA LEU A 74 0.27 -3.16 -18.13
C LEU A 74 0.70 -3.38 -19.59
N GLU A 75 -0.09 -4.11 -20.38
CA GLU A 75 0.14 -4.26 -21.81
C GLU A 75 0.07 -2.90 -22.53
N SER A 76 -0.93 -2.07 -22.20
CA SER A 76 -1.17 -0.78 -22.84
C SER A 76 -0.09 0.27 -22.56
N VAL A 77 0.61 0.18 -21.41
CA VAL A 77 1.75 1.06 -21.10
C VAL A 77 3.07 0.55 -21.71
N GLY A 78 3.02 -0.53 -22.49
CA GLY A 78 4.12 -1.00 -23.31
C GLY A 78 5.07 -1.95 -22.60
N CYS A 79 4.61 -2.72 -21.60
CA CYS A 79 5.39 -3.83 -21.03
C CYS A 79 5.78 -4.83 -22.12
N ASP A 80 7.01 -5.35 -22.06
CA ASP A 80 7.50 -6.36 -22.99
C ASP A 80 6.91 -7.74 -22.67
N THR A 81 6.54 -7.97 -21.40
CA THR A 81 5.88 -9.20 -20.94
C THR A 81 4.93 -8.87 -19.80
N VAL A 82 3.76 -9.49 -19.81
CA VAL A 82 2.74 -9.39 -18.75
C VAL A 82 2.27 -10.80 -18.42
N TRP A 83 2.17 -11.12 -17.13
CA TRP A 83 1.66 -12.41 -16.68
C TRP A 83 0.97 -12.30 -15.33
N ARG A 84 0.25 -13.36 -14.98
CA ARG A 84 -0.42 -13.52 -13.69
C ARG A 84 0.27 -14.60 -12.90
N GLN A 85 0.63 -14.30 -11.66
CA GLN A 85 1.16 -15.30 -10.74
C GLN A 85 0.01 -15.73 -9.83
N ARG A 86 -0.33 -17.02 -9.88
CA ARG A 86 -1.40 -17.63 -9.09
C ARG A 86 -1.11 -17.51 -7.59
N VAL A 87 -2.13 -17.15 -6.82
CA VAL A 87 -2.12 -17.03 -5.36
C VAL A 87 -3.39 -17.67 -4.80
N MET A 88 -3.30 -18.30 -3.63
CA MET A 88 -4.47 -18.71 -2.86
C MET A 88 -4.69 -17.69 -1.75
N SER A 89 -5.80 -16.96 -1.82
CA SER A 89 -6.12 -15.90 -0.88
C SER A 89 -7.29 -16.32 0.02
N PRO A 90 -7.39 -15.77 1.24
CA PRO A 90 -8.61 -15.84 2.03
C PRO A 90 -9.83 -15.37 1.24
N HIS A 91 -11.00 -15.80 1.68
CA HIS A 91 -12.27 -15.30 1.17
C HIS A 91 -13.15 -14.99 2.38
N TRP A 92 -13.34 -13.70 2.62
CA TRP A 92 -14.21 -13.19 3.68
C TRP A 92 -15.22 -12.23 3.05
N GLU A 93 -16.47 -12.33 3.47
CA GLU A 93 -17.53 -11.41 3.03
C GLU A 93 -18.10 -10.69 4.25
N ARG A 94 -18.23 -9.37 4.15
CA ARG A 94 -18.83 -8.51 5.19
C ARG A 94 -20.34 -8.77 5.36
N GLY A 95 -21.03 -9.00 4.25
CA GLY A 95 -22.47 -9.27 4.19
C GLY A 95 -23.33 -8.00 4.19
N GLU A 96 -24.49 -8.08 4.85
CA GLU A 96 -25.42 -6.96 5.05
C GLU A 96 -24.84 -5.85 5.94
N VAL A 97 -25.47 -4.67 5.85
CA VAL A 97 -25.10 -3.49 6.65
C VAL A 97 -25.18 -3.81 8.15
N GLU A 98 -24.09 -3.54 8.86
CA GLU A 98 -23.94 -3.83 10.28
C GLU A 98 -24.84 -2.95 11.16
N SER A 99 -25.20 -3.44 12.36
CA SER A 99 -26.00 -2.66 13.31
C SER A 99 -25.49 -2.79 14.74
N LEU A 100 -25.31 -1.65 15.40
CA LEU A 100 -25.03 -1.56 16.84
C LEU A 100 -26.00 -0.55 17.48
N VAL A 101 -26.81 -1.02 18.41
CA VAL A 101 -27.90 -0.24 19.02
C VAL A 101 -27.73 -0.20 20.54
N MET A 102 -27.61 0.99 21.14
CA MET A 102 -27.66 1.18 22.59
C MET A 102 -29.10 1.04 23.11
N ASN A 103 -29.35 0.00 23.90
CA ASN A 103 -30.69 -0.31 24.40
C ASN A 103 -31.16 0.76 25.40
N GLY A 104 -32.41 1.23 25.25
CA GLY A 104 -33.01 2.20 26.17
C GLY A 104 -32.52 3.65 26.02
N ILE A 105 -31.75 3.98 24.98
CA ILE A 105 -31.21 5.32 24.73
C ILE A 105 -31.92 5.98 23.53
N LYS A 106 -32.11 7.31 23.57
CA LYS A 106 -32.61 8.07 22.40
C LYS A 106 -31.51 8.16 21.33
N ASN A 107 -31.90 8.03 20.05
CA ASN A 107 -30.98 7.94 18.90
C ASN A 107 -29.97 6.79 19.05
N PRO A 108 -30.42 5.56 19.30
CA PRO A 108 -29.59 4.50 19.88
C PRO A 108 -28.52 3.93 18.96
N GLN A 109 -28.61 4.20 17.65
CA GLN A 109 -27.67 3.67 16.66
C GLN A 109 -26.27 4.27 16.85
N LEU A 110 -25.26 3.41 16.73
CA LEU A 110 -23.85 3.76 16.61
C LEU A 110 -23.33 3.35 15.22
N ALA A 111 -22.42 4.15 14.66
CA ALA A 111 -21.73 3.85 13.42
C ALA A 111 -20.66 2.77 13.66
N ILE A 112 -20.76 1.66 12.94
CA ILE A 112 -19.82 0.54 13.04
C ILE A 112 -19.49 -0.04 11.67
N ALA A 113 -18.34 -0.72 11.59
CA ALA A 113 -17.98 -1.60 10.49
C ALA A 113 -17.41 -2.90 11.07
N ALA A 114 -17.78 -4.05 10.53
CA ALA A 114 -17.19 -5.33 10.90
C ALA A 114 -15.66 -5.28 10.68
N LEU A 115 -14.90 -5.94 11.56
CA LEU A 115 -13.47 -6.14 11.33
C LEU A 115 -13.27 -7.28 10.34
N GLY A 116 -12.29 -7.13 9.45
CA GLY A 116 -11.99 -8.11 8.42
C GLY A 116 -11.57 -9.45 9.02
N GLY A 117 -12.21 -10.53 8.58
CA GLY A 117 -12.02 -11.88 9.14
C GLY A 117 -12.96 -12.21 10.31
N SER A 118 -13.72 -11.26 10.85
CA SER A 118 -14.70 -11.52 11.92
C SER A 118 -15.74 -12.55 11.48
N ILE A 119 -16.21 -13.38 12.43
CA ILE A 119 -17.46 -14.12 12.26
C ILE A 119 -18.68 -13.22 12.45
N GLY A 120 -19.80 -13.60 11.85
CA GLY A 120 -21.10 -12.99 12.07
C GLY A 120 -21.68 -13.30 13.45
N THR A 121 -22.67 -12.50 13.86
CA THR A 121 -23.51 -12.80 15.02
C THR A 121 -24.58 -13.85 14.67
N PRO A 122 -25.21 -14.53 15.64
CA PRO A 122 -26.47 -15.22 15.41
C PRO A 122 -27.51 -14.28 14.77
N LEU A 123 -28.49 -14.82 14.02
CA LEU A 123 -29.51 -14.01 13.33
C LEU A 123 -30.29 -13.07 14.27
N SER A 124 -30.47 -13.46 15.54
CA SER A 124 -31.10 -12.62 16.57
C SER A 124 -30.24 -11.41 16.99
N GLY A 125 -28.97 -11.38 16.62
CA GLY A 125 -27.94 -10.51 17.19
C GLY A 125 -27.45 -11.01 18.55
N ILE A 126 -26.46 -10.28 19.09
CA ILE A 126 -25.96 -10.44 20.46
C ILE A 126 -26.39 -9.22 21.26
N THR A 127 -27.19 -9.43 22.30
CA THR A 127 -27.53 -8.39 23.27
C THR A 127 -26.79 -8.64 24.58
N ALA A 128 -25.93 -7.72 25.00
CA ALA A 128 -25.14 -7.87 26.22
C ALA A 128 -24.72 -6.51 26.80
N GLU A 129 -24.40 -6.49 28.09
CA GLU A 129 -23.72 -5.36 28.74
C GLU A 129 -22.31 -5.17 28.17
N ILE A 130 -21.80 -3.95 28.23
CA ILE A 130 -20.45 -3.62 27.76
C ILE A 130 -19.48 -3.52 28.94
N LEU A 131 -18.25 -4.00 28.72
CA LEU A 131 -17.09 -3.69 29.56
C LEU A 131 -16.09 -2.86 28.73
N GLU A 132 -15.93 -1.59 29.09
CA GLU A 132 -14.93 -0.71 28.49
C GLU A 132 -13.55 -0.91 29.13
N VAL A 133 -12.53 -1.00 28.28
CA VAL A 133 -11.11 -1.14 28.64
C VAL A 133 -10.22 -0.37 27.65
N HIS A 134 -9.03 0.05 28.06
CA HIS A 134 -8.07 0.84 27.27
C HIS A 134 -6.78 0.07 26.97
N SER A 135 -6.60 -1.10 27.59
CA SER A 135 -5.50 -2.01 27.33
C SER A 135 -5.90 -3.46 27.58
N PHE A 136 -5.11 -4.40 27.06
CA PHE A 136 -5.26 -5.82 27.35
C PHE A 136 -4.94 -6.13 28.81
N GLU A 137 -3.97 -5.43 29.39
CA GLU A 137 -3.67 -5.49 30.83
C GLU A 137 -4.91 -5.12 31.66
N GLU A 138 -5.58 -4.01 31.33
CA GLU A 138 -6.81 -3.60 32.03
C GLU A 138 -7.94 -4.64 31.85
N LEU A 139 -8.03 -5.28 30.68
CA LEU A 139 -8.98 -6.38 30.45
C LEU A 139 -8.69 -7.59 31.33
N HIS A 140 -7.42 -8.00 31.43
CA HIS A 140 -7.02 -9.14 32.25
C HIS A 140 -7.24 -8.86 33.74
N ASP A 141 -6.93 -7.66 34.21
CA ASP A 141 -7.21 -7.20 35.58
C ASP A 141 -8.72 -7.21 35.90
N LYS A 142 -9.56 -6.92 34.91
CA LYS A 142 -11.04 -6.92 35.02
C LYS A 142 -11.69 -8.20 34.50
N SER A 143 -10.93 -9.28 34.31
CA SER A 143 -11.42 -10.52 33.68
C SER A 143 -12.63 -11.13 34.40
N ASN A 144 -12.72 -10.99 35.72
CA ASN A 144 -13.86 -11.42 36.53
C ASN A 144 -15.18 -10.70 36.18
N LEU A 145 -15.13 -9.54 35.53
CA LEU A 145 -16.29 -8.76 35.08
C LEU A 145 -16.64 -8.99 33.61
N ALA A 146 -15.77 -9.65 32.84
CA ALA A 146 -15.85 -9.73 31.38
C ALA A 146 -16.80 -10.81 30.86
N ARG A 147 -17.03 -11.87 31.64
CA ARG A 147 -17.83 -13.03 31.21
C ARG A 147 -19.23 -12.62 30.77
N GLY A 148 -19.61 -12.98 29.55
CA GLY A 148 -20.93 -12.69 28.98
C GLY A 148 -21.11 -11.26 28.47
N LYS A 149 -20.08 -10.41 28.55
CA LYS A 149 -20.13 -9.00 28.11
C LYS A 149 -19.51 -8.80 26.73
N ILE A 150 -19.89 -7.71 26.09
CA ILE A 150 -19.18 -7.19 24.92
C ILE A 150 -18.00 -6.37 25.43
N ILE A 151 -16.79 -6.69 24.97
CA ILE A 151 -15.59 -5.97 25.39
C ILE A 151 -15.35 -4.82 24.44
N PHE A 152 -15.35 -3.59 24.96
CA PHE A 152 -15.09 -2.39 24.19
C PHE A 152 -13.67 -1.89 24.46
N PHE A 153 -12.78 -2.10 23.49
CA PHE A 153 -11.42 -1.58 23.51
C PHE A 153 -11.41 -0.14 23.02
N ASN A 154 -11.26 0.80 23.96
CA ASN A 154 -11.35 2.23 23.71
C ASN A 154 -10.00 2.95 23.77
N ARG A 155 -8.89 2.28 23.38
CA ARG A 155 -7.60 2.99 23.26
C ARG A 155 -7.66 3.96 22.08
N PRO A 156 -7.40 5.27 22.30
CA PRO A 156 -7.37 6.24 21.22
C PRO A 156 -6.12 6.07 20.34
N PHE A 157 -6.23 6.54 19.11
CA PHE A 157 -5.06 6.90 18.30
C PHE A 157 -4.25 7.98 19.04
N GLU A 158 -2.93 7.82 19.10
CA GLU A 158 -2.06 8.80 19.77
C GLU A 158 -1.80 9.98 18.82
N ASN A 159 -2.49 11.09 19.06
CA ASN A 159 -2.43 12.30 18.24
C ASN A 159 -1.22 13.20 18.57
N GLY A 160 -0.52 12.95 19.69
CA GLY A 160 0.62 13.75 20.13
C GLY A 160 1.93 13.46 19.39
N THR A 161 1.99 12.42 18.56
CA THR A 161 3.20 12.06 17.79
C THR A 161 3.28 12.86 16.50
N LEU A 162 4.50 13.30 16.12
CA LEU A 162 4.74 13.90 14.80
C LEU A 162 4.50 12.91 13.66
N HIS A 163 4.82 11.62 13.86
CA HIS A 163 4.69 10.58 12.86
C HIS A 163 3.42 9.77 13.12
N THR A 164 2.39 9.99 12.32
CA THR A 164 1.06 9.36 12.49
C THR A 164 1.09 7.83 12.50
N PHE A 165 2.03 7.19 11.82
CA PHE A 165 2.23 5.73 11.86
C PHE A 165 2.65 5.23 13.26
N GLU A 166 3.35 6.05 14.05
CA GLU A 166 3.65 5.76 15.46
C GLU A 166 2.36 5.78 16.28
N GLY A 167 1.53 6.80 16.08
CA GLY A 167 0.23 6.91 16.75
C GLY A 167 -0.74 5.78 16.43
N TYR A 168 -0.77 5.35 15.17
CA TYR A 168 -1.48 4.15 14.72
C TYR A 168 -0.92 2.88 15.39
N GLY A 169 0.41 2.71 15.36
CA GLY A 169 1.11 1.55 15.93
C GLY A 169 0.83 1.34 17.42
N GLY A 170 0.64 2.42 18.18
CA GLY A 170 0.29 2.37 19.60
C GLY A 170 -1.10 1.79 19.90
N ALA A 171 -2.02 1.79 18.92
CA ALA A 171 -3.41 1.41 19.11
C ALA A 171 -3.90 0.24 18.24
N VAL A 172 -3.32 0.00 17.07
CA VAL A 172 -3.78 -1.00 16.09
C VAL A 172 -3.84 -2.44 16.63
N LEU A 173 -3.05 -2.77 17.66
CA LEU A 173 -3.08 -4.10 18.26
C LEU A 173 -4.48 -4.47 18.79
N GLN A 174 -5.25 -3.50 19.27
CA GLN A 174 -6.62 -3.73 19.74
C GLN A 174 -7.55 -4.19 18.61
N ARG A 175 -7.33 -3.70 17.37
CA ARG A 175 -8.05 -4.16 16.18
C ARG A 175 -7.67 -5.60 15.85
N THR A 176 -6.37 -5.87 15.78
CA THR A 176 -5.86 -7.16 15.27
C THR A 176 -6.07 -8.32 16.24
N LYS A 177 -6.05 -8.06 17.56
CA LYS A 177 -6.11 -9.09 18.61
C LYS A 177 -7.30 -8.98 19.56
N GLY A 178 -8.07 -7.89 19.53
CA GLY A 178 -9.15 -7.64 20.49
C GLY A 178 -10.21 -8.76 20.56
N ALA A 179 -10.52 -9.40 19.44
CA ALA A 179 -11.46 -10.54 19.42
C ALA A 179 -10.95 -11.73 20.24
N VAL A 180 -9.67 -12.08 20.10
CA VAL A 180 -9.04 -13.18 20.85
C VAL A 180 -8.97 -12.83 22.33
N GLU A 181 -8.51 -11.62 22.66
CA GLU A 181 -8.40 -11.14 24.04
C GLU A 181 -9.76 -11.11 24.75
N ALA A 182 -10.82 -10.66 24.06
CA ALA A 182 -12.18 -10.68 24.58
C ALA A 182 -12.67 -12.11 24.85
N ALA A 183 -12.41 -13.05 23.92
CA ALA A 183 -12.82 -14.43 24.06
C ALA A 183 -12.12 -15.15 25.23
N GLN A 184 -10.82 -14.90 25.45
CA GLN A 184 -10.04 -15.51 26.52
C GLN A 184 -10.62 -15.24 27.92
N VAL A 185 -11.21 -14.07 28.13
CA VAL A 185 -11.85 -13.69 29.41
C VAL A 185 -13.36 -13.99 29.43
N GLY A 186 -13.89 -14.69 28.41
CA GLY A 186 -15.30 -15.08 28.32
C GLY A 186 -16.24 -13.98 27.81
N GLY A 187 -15.71 -12.93 27.18
CA GLY A 187 -16.50 -11.96 26.44
C GLY A 187 -17.20 -12.60 25.23
N VAL A 188 -18.30 -12.01 24.78
CA VAL A 188 -19.16 -12.57 23.71
C VAL A 188 -19.02 -11.87 22.37
N ALA A 189 -18.40 -10.69 22.34
CA ALA A 189 -17.96 -9.97 21.15
C ALA A 189 -16.95 -8.88 21.52
N ALA A 190 -16.24 -8.35 20.53
CA ALA A 190 -15.32 -7.23 20.68
C ALA A 190 -15.79 -6.01 19.89
N LEU A 191 -15.76 -4.85 20.52
CA LEU A 191 -15.88 -3.54 19.87
C LEU A 191 -14.56 -2.82 20.00
N VAL A 192 -14.12 -2.17 18.94
CA VAL A 192 -12.85 -1.45 18.89
C VAL A 192 -13.11 -0.01 18.51
N ARG A 193 -12.60 0.96 19.27
CA ARG A 193 -12.53 2.34 18.80
C ARG A 193 -11.70 2.37 17.51
N SER A 194 -12.24 2.97 16.46
CA SER A 194 -11.53 3.15 15.20
C SER A 194 -10.15 3.77 15.43
N VAL A 195 -9.13 3.16 14.84
CA VAL A 195 -7.73 3.58 15.00
C VAL A 195 -7.42 4.60 13.92
N THR A 196 -7.79 5.84 14.19
CA THR A 196 -7.80 6.93 13.21
C THR A 196 -7.48 8.27 13.84
N SER A 197 -6.87 9.17 13.06
CA SER A 197 -6.73 10.59 13.36
C SER A 197 -7.95 11.42 12.91
N ALA A 198 -8.89 10.80 12.18
CA ALA A 198 -10.07 11.48 11.65
C ALA A 198 -10.91 12.10 12.78
N THR A 199 -11.56 13.22 12.44
CA THR A 199 -12.46 13.95 13.35
C THR A 199 -13.93 13.73 13.01
N ASP A 200 -14.22 12.78 12.13
CA ASP A 200 -15.58 12.38 11.78
C ASP A 200 -16.02 11.13 12.54
N ASN A 201 -17.09 10.46 12.07
CA ASN A 201 -17.61 9.26 12.70
C ASN A 201 -17.61 8.06 11.76
N GLN A 202 -16.75 8.05 10.74
CA GLN A 202 -16.61 6.89 9.88
C GLN A 202 -15.87 5.78 10.65
N PRO A 203 -16.42 4.56 10.72
CA PRO A 203 -15.73 3.44 11.32
C PRO A 203 -14.59 2.96 10.41
N HIS A 204 -13.42 2.68 10.99
CA HIS A 204 -12.25 2.17 10.26
C HIS A 204 -12.12 0.66 10.47
N THR A 205 -12.30 -0.11 9.39
CA THR A 205 -12.16 -1.57 9.40
C THR A 205 -10.66 -1.98 9.39
N GLY A 206 -10.38 -3.21 9.00
CA GLY A 206 -9.04 -3.76 8.93
C GLY A 206 -9.01 -5.19 9.46
N VAL A 207 -7.92 -5.88 9.17
CA VAL A 207 -7.77 -7.28 9.55
C VAL A 207 -7.75 -7.47 11.06
N MET A 208 -8.39 -8.57 11.48
CA MET A 208 -8.22 -9.21 12.77
C MET A 208 -7.86 -10.68 12.58
N TYR A 209 -7.23 -11.28 13.59
CA TYR A 209 -6.83 -12.69 13.55
C TYR A 209 -7.45 -13.45 14.71
N TYR A 210 -8.10 -14.58 14.41
CA TYR A 210 -8.43 -15.58 15.42
C TYR A 210 -7.21 -16.46 15.73
N GLU A 211 -7.31 -17.23 16.80
CA GLU A 211 -6.27 -18.16 17.23
C GLU A 211 -6.88 -19.54 17.47
N ASP A 212 -6.18 -20.58 17.00
CA ASP A 212 -6.63 -21.97 17.13
C ASP A 212 -6.79 -22.34 18.61
N GLY A 213 -7.89 -23.02 18.93
CA GLY A 213 -8.20 -23.41 20.31
C GLY A 213 -8.87 -22.33 21.16
N ILE A 214 -9.02 -21.09 20.65
CA ILE A 214 -9.77 -20.02 21.30
C ILE A 214 -11.12 -19.86 20.61
N THR A 215 -12.21 -19.75 21.40
CA THR A 215 -13.55 -19.53 20.85
C THR A 215 -13.59 -18.22 20.06
N GLN A 216 -14.09 -18.28 18.83
CA GLN A 216 -14.25 -17.09 17.99
C GLN A 216 -15.44 -16.26 18.48
N VAL A 217 -15.26 -14.95 18.56
CA VAL A 217 -16.32 -13.98 18.90
C VAL A 217 -16.42 -12.92 17.80
N PRO A 218 -17.63 -12.39 17.50
CA PRO A 218 -17.80 -11.32 16.51
C PRO A 218 -17.06 -10.05 16.91
N ALA A 219 -16.55 -9.30 15.94
CA ALA A 219 -15.78 -8.09 16.18
C ALA A 219 -16.09 -6.96 15.17
N ALA A 220 -16.20 -5.73 15.67
CA ALA A 220 -16.46 -4.54 14.86
C ALA A 220 -15.70 -3.30 15.37
N ALA A 221 -15.35 -2.40 14.46
CA ALA A 221 -14.88 -1.06 14.77
C ALA A 221 -16.07 -0.11 14.97
N VAL A 222 -15.91 0.86 15.88
CA VAL A 222 -16.88 1.92 16.18
C VAL A 222 -16.28 3.27 15.77
N GLY A 223 -17.07 4.13 15.12
CA GLY A 223 -16.65 5.51 14.80
C GLY A 223 -16.26 6.29 16.05
N VAL A 224 -15.32 7.25 15.93
CA VAL A 224 -14.69 7.88 17.12
C VAL A 224 -15.66 8.76 17.92
N ILE A 225 -16.57 9.48 17.26
CA ILE A 225 -17.60 10.29 17.94
C ILE A 225 -18.56 9.38 18.73
N ASP A 226 -18.93 8.24 18.15
CA ASP A 226 -19.80 7.26 18.79
C ASP A 226 -19.09 6.44 19.87
N ALA A 227 -17.79 6.19 19.75
CA ALA A 227 -16.95 5.65 20.81
C ALA A 227 -16.95 6.58 22.04
N ASP A 228 -16.77 7.89 21.84
CA ASP A 228 -16.85 8.89 22.92
C ASP A 228 -18.25 8.98 23.54
N ARG A 229 -19.28 8.84 22.72
CA ARG A 229 -20.67 8.80 23.16
C ARG A 229 -20.96 7.54 23.99
N LEU A 230 -20.47 6.39 23.56
CA LEU A 230 -20.63 5.13 24.27
C LEU A 230 -19.90 5.16 25.61
N SER A 231 -18.65 5.63 25.63
CA SER A 231 -17.86 5.82 26.85
C SER A 231 -18.57 6.73 27.86
N ARG A 232 -19.07 7.89 27.42
CA ARG A 232 -19.88 8.78 28.27
C ARG A 232 -21.11 8.07 28.84
N THR A 233 -21.82 7.31 28.01
CA THR A 233 -23.01 6.56 28.42
C THR A 233 -22.68 5.51 29.48
N LEU A 234 -21.53 4.83 29.36
CA LEU A 234 -21.08 3.82 30.31
C LEU A 234 -20.66 4.42 31.66
N ARG A 235 -20.13 5.65 31.67
CA ARG A 235 -19.87 6.38 32.93
C ARG A 235 -21.15 6.67 33.70
N ASP A 236 -22.22 7.06 33.00
CA ASP A 236 -23.50 7.38 33.62
C ASP A 236 -24.31 6.10 33.96
N ASN A 237 -24.20 5.06 33.13
CA ASN A 237 -24.84 3.76 33.31
C ASN A 237 -23.86 2.61 33.03
N PRO A 238 -23.13 2.12 34.06
CA PRO A 238 -22.17 1.02 33.91
C PRO A 238 -22.77 -0.33 33.48
N ARG A 239 -24.10 -0.45 33.45
CA ARG A 239 -24.83 -1.63 32.94
C ARG A 239 -25.45 -1.39 31.57
N GLN A 240 -25.00 -0.36 30.84
CA GLN A 240 -25.48 -0.12 29.49
C GLN A 240 -25.25 -1.36 28.62
N SER A 241 -26.32 -1.81 27.98
CA SER A 241 -26.28 -2.91 27.01
C SER A 241 -26.46 -2.41 25.59
N VAL A 242 -25.91 -3.17 24.66
CA VAL A 242 -26.11 -2.95 23.23
C VAL A 242 -26.62 -4.21 22.57
N THR A 243 -27.21 -4.06 21.39
CA THR A 243 -27.51 -5.15 20.48
C THR A 243 -26.61 -5.01 19.25
N LEU A 244 -25.72 -5.97 19.03
CA LEU A 244 -24.82 -6.07 17.88
C LEU A 244 -25.36 -7.07 16.86
N LYS A 245 -25.36 -6.71 15.58
CA LYS A 245 -25.66 -7.59 14.45
C LYS A 245 -24.59 -7.45 13.37
N LEU A 246 -23.93 -8.57 13.07
CA LEU A 246 -22.97 -8.74 11.98
C LEU A 246 -23.38 -9.96 11.16
N SER A 247 -23.29 -9.86 9.84
CA SER A 247 -23.62 -10.95 8.90
C SER A 247 -22.38 -11.55 8.21
N CYS A 248 -21.18 -11.16 8.65
CA CYS A 248 -19.95 -11.53 7.98
C CYS A 248 -19.64 -13.03 8.06
N GLN A 249 -18.97 -13.54 7.03
CA GLN A 249 -18.71 -14.97 6.87
C GLN A 249 -17.31 -15.21 6.30
N ASN A 250 -16.67 -16.25 6.82
CA ASN A 250 -15.43 -16.79 6.26
C ASN A 250 -15.76 -17.98 5.37
N PHE A 251 -15.15 -18.01 4.18
CA PHE A 251 -15.28 -19.07 3.20
C PHE A 251 -13.94 -19.78 3.00
N PRO A 252 -13.91 -20.97 2.37
CA PRO A 252 -12.67 -21.58 1.93
C PRO A 252 -11.86 -20.62 1.07
N GLN A 253 -10.52 -20.74 1.14
CA GLN A 253 -9.63 -19.93 0.32
C GLN A 253 -9.99 -20.02 -1.16
N LYS A 254 -9.86 -18.88 -1.84
CA LYS A 254 -10.19 -18.72 -3.25
C LYS A 254 -8.94 -18.35 -4.03
N GLU A 255 -8.89 -18.81 -5.26
CA GLU A 255 -7.81 -18.45 -6.17
C GLU A 255 -7.88 -16.98 -6.56
N SER A 256 -6.72 -16.34 -6.58
CA SER A 256 -6.50 -14.98 -7.08
C SER A 256 -5.12 -14.88 -7.74
N PHE A 257 -4.70 -13.68 -8.12
CA PHE A 257 -3.45 -13.47 -8.84
C PHE A 257 -2.75 -12.17 -8.46
N ASN A 258 -1.42 -12.24 -8.28
CA ASN A 258 -0.60 -11.06 -8.53
C ASN A 258 -0.62 -10.77 -10.04
N VAL A 259 -0.62 -9.50 -10.42
CA VAL A 259 -0.49 -9.08 -11.82
C VAL A 259 0.86 -8.43 -12.02
N ILE A 260 1.64 -8.93 -12.97
CA ILE A 260 3.05 -8.58 -13.13
C ILE A 260 3.31 -8.17 -14.57
N GLY A 261 4.01 -7.06 -14.76
CA GLY A 261 4.46 -6.58 -16.06
C GLY A 261 5.88 -6.04 -15.99
N GLU A 262 6.68 -6.24 -17.04
CA GLU A 262 8.07 -5.78 -17.04
C GLU A 262 8.53 -5.14 -18.35
N ILE A 263 9.50 -4.25 -18.21
CA ILE A 263 10.36 -3.76 -19.30
C ILE A 263 11.70 -4.46 -19.15
N ARG A 264 12.08 -5.26 -20.14
CA ARG A 264 13.32 -6.05 -20.11
C ARG A 264 14.53 -5.13 -20.30
N GLY A 265 15.50 -5.28 -19.39
CA GLY A 265 16.77 -4.56 -19.45
C GLY A 265 17.55 -4.86 -20.74
N ASN A 266 18.28 -3.90 -21.27
CA ASN A 266 19.09 -4.10 -22.49
C ASN A 266 20.53 -4.59 -22.24
N GLU A 267 21.07 -4.40 -21.04
CA GLU A 267 22.47 -4.74 -20.71
C GLU A 267 22.57 -5.77 -19.59
N PHE A 268 21.76 -5.63 -18.55
CA PHE A 268 21.67 -6.52 -17.39
C PHE A 268 20.23 -7.04 -17.23
N PRO A 269 19.70 -7.84 -18.17
CA PRO A 269 18.31 -8.26 -18.16
C PRO A 269 17.93 -9.16 -16.96
N ASP A 270 18.91 -9.81 -16.34
CA ASP A 270 18.70 -10.68 -15.18
C ASP A 270 18.87 -9.94 -13.83
N GLU A 271 19.20 -8.63 -13.88
CA GLU A 271 19.15 -7.73 -12.71
C GLU A 271 17.79 -7.04 -12.68
N VAL A 272 17.00 -7.29 -11.63
CA VAL A 272 15.60 -6.88 -11.52
C VAL A 272 15.43 -5.77 -10.48
N ILE A 273 14.71 -4.73 -10.87
CA ILE A 273 14.21 -3.67 -10.01
C ILE A 273 12.69 -3.83 -9.94
N VAL A 274 12.18 -4.18 -8.75
CA VAL A 274 10.74 -4.29 -8.52
C VAL A 274 10.19 -2.94 -8.10
N VAL A 275 9.03 -2.55 -8.64
CA VAL A 275 8.21 -1.45 -8.16
C VAL A 275 6.78 -1.96 -7.97
N GLY A 276 6.10 -1.60 -6.89
CA GLY A 276 4.77 -2.16 -6.63
C GLY A 276 3.94 -1.47 -5.56
N GLY A 277 2.75 -2.03 -5.40
CA GLY A 277 1.77 -1.77 -4.34
C GLY A 277 0.73 -2.90 -4.36
N HIS A 278 -0.13 -2.95 -3.34
CA HIS A 278 -1.14 -4.00 -3.27
C HIS A 278 -2.44 -3.60 -3.99
N LEU A 279 -2.97 -4.55 -4.76
CA LEU A 279 -4.13 -4.37 -5.62
C LEU A 279 -5.44 -4.45 -4.83
N ASP A 280 -5.50 -5.31 -3.80
CA ASP A 280 -6.67 -5.41 -2.96
C ASP A 280 -6.87 -4.16 -2.09
N ALA A 281 -8.09 -3.99 -1.59
CA ALA A 281 -8.45 -2.90 -0.68
C ALA A 281 -9.67 -3.32 0.13
N TRP A 282 -9.84 -2.72 1.31
CA TRP A 282 -11.07 -2.88 2.08
C TRP A 282 -12.31 -2.40 1.32
N ASP A 283 -13.40 -3.11 1.55
CA ASP A 283 -14.68 -3.06 0.81
C ASP A 283 -15.61 -1.91 1.22
N VAL A 284 -15.15 -0.98 2.06
CA VAL A 284 -15.95 0.14 2.59
C VAL A 284 -15.77 1.45 1.80
N GLY A 285 -14.71 1.55 1.00
CA GLY A 285 -14.38 2.71 0.17
C GLY A 285 -13.93 2.29 -1.24
N ASP A 286 -13.27 3.20 -1.95
CA ASP A 286 -12.65 2.92 -3.24
C ASP A 286 -11.19 2.46 -3.10
N GLY A 287 -10.60 2.46 -1.90
CA GLY A 287 -9.18 2.12 -1.67
C GLY A 287 -8.22 3.02 -2.45
N ALA A 288 -8.54 4.30 -2.60
CA ALA A 288 -7.81 5.20 -3.48
C ALA A 288 -6.40 5.48 -2.98
N HIS A 289 -6.26 5.80 -1.69
CA HIS A 289 -4.98 5.88 -1.00
C HIS A 289 -4.42 4.50 -0.67
N ASP A 290 -5.30 3.53 -0.39
CA ASP A 290 -4.95 2.22 0.16
C ASP A 290 -5.52 1.06 -0.68
N ASN A 291 -4.81 0.53 -1.67
CA ASN A 291 -3.56 1.06 -2.23
C ASN A 291 -3.62 1.19 -3.76
N GLY A 292 -4.75 1.73 -4.25
CA GLY A 292 -4.91 2.04 -5.67
C GLY A 292 -3.85 3.03 -6.16
N ALA A 293 -3.51 4.03 -5.34
CA ALA A 293 -2.49 5.01 -5.68
C ALA A 293 -1.11 4.38 -5.87
N GLY A 294 -0.62 3.57 -4.93
CA GLY A 294 0.68 2.93 -5.06
C GLY A 294 0.75 1.97 -6.25
N CYS A 295 -0.31 1.23 -6.50
CA CYS A 295 -0.46 0.42 -7.72
C CYS A 295 -0.30 1.27 -8.99
N MET A 296 -1.05 2.36 -9.12
CA MET A 296 -1.07 3.14 -10.35
C MET A 296 0.17 4.02 -10.52
N GLN A 297 0.80 4.49 -9.44
CA GLN A 297 2.12 5.10 -9.51
C GLN A 297 3.17 4.11 -10.01
N SER A 298 3.08 2.83 -9.60
CA SER A 298 4.00 1.77 -10.05
C SER A 298 3.83 1.42 -11.53
N VAL A 299 2.59 1.37 -12.02
CA VAL A 299 2.29 1.27 -13.46
C VAL A 299 2.82 2.48 -14.22
N GLU A 300 2.68 3.68 -13.65
CA GLU A 300 3.12 4.91 -14.29
C GLU A 300 4.65 5.01 -14.41
N VAL A 301 5.42 4.40 -13.51
CA VAL A 301 6.88 4.27 -13.68
C VAL A 301 7.22 3.65 -15.03
N LEU A 302 6.56 2.54 -15.39
CA LEU A 302 6.78 1.87 -16.67
C LEU A 302 6.36 2.74 -17.85
N TYR A 303 5.19 3.39 -17.75
CA TYR A 303 4.69 4.33 -18.75
C TYR A 303 5.68 5.48 -18.99
N LEU A 304 6.20 6.10 -17.94
CA LEU A 304 7.12 7.24 -18.03
C LEU A 304 8.45 6.84 -18.69
N LEU A 305 9.00 5.67 -18.33
CA LEU A 305 10.22 5.16 -18.98
C LEU A 305 10.00 4.94 -20.49
N LYS A 306 8.91 4.26 -20.87
CA LYS A 306 8.58 3.99 -22.29
C LYS A 306 8.29 5.26 -23.07
N SER A 307 7.50 6.17 -22.51
CA SER A 307 7.08 7.40 -23.18
C SER A 307 8.18 8.46 -23.30
N LEU A 308 9.26 8.33 -22.53
CA LEU A 308 10.50 9.11 -22.66
C LEU A 308 11.55 8.41 -23.53
N ASP A 309 11.21 7.30 -24.18
CA ASP A 309 12.12 6.46 -24.97
C ASP A 309 13.36 6.02 -24.17
N ARG A 310 13.18 5.78 -22.86
CA ARG A 310 14.23 5.33 -21.95
C ARG A 310 14.11 3.83 -21.74
N LYS A 311 14.92 3.09 -22.49
CA LYS A 311 15.09 1.66 -22.26
C LYS A 311 16.05 1.45 -21.09
N PRO A 312 15.61 0.84 -19.97
CA PRO A 312 16.46 0.66 -18.81
C PRO A 312 17.59 -0.35 -19.10
N ARG A 313 18.75 -0.16 -18.47
CA ARG A 313 19.85 -1.13 -18.51
C ARG A 313 19.50 -2.44 -17.80
N ARG A 314 18.67 -2.34 -16.76
CA ARG A 314 18.19 -3.44 -15.91
C ARG A 314 16.71 -3.69 -16.15
N THR A 315 16.22 -4.87 -15.79
CA THR A 315 14.79 -5.16 -15.91
C THR A 315 14.02 -4.40 -14.84
N VAL A 316 13.00 -3.65 -15.26
CA VAL A 316 12.07 -2.96 -14.36
C VAL A 316 10.76 -3.72 -14.37
N ARG A 317 10.34 -4.22 -13.21
CA ARG A 317 9.17 -5.09 -13.05
C ARG A 317 8.17 -4.45 -12.10
N CYS A 318 6.97 -4.17 -12.61
CA CYS A 318 5.84 -3.77 -11.78
C CYS A 318 5.14 -5.03 -11.25
N VAL A 319 4.92 -5.08 -9.94
CA VAL A 319 4.15 -6.14 -9.28
C VAL A 319 2.97 -5.51 -8.55
N LEU A 320 1.76 -5.84 -8.99
CA LEU A 320 0.53 -5.53 -8.27
C LEU A 320 0.23 -6.74 -7.37
N PHE A 321 0.57 -6.62 -6.09
CA PHE A 321 0.47 -7.70 -5.12
C PHE A 321 -0.99 -7.93 -4.74
N MET A 322 -1.37 -9.18 -4.51
CA MET A 322 -2.71 -9.54 -4.08
C MET A 322 -2.73 -9.91 -2.60
N ASP A 323 -3.80 -9.53 -1.91
CA ASP A 323 -4.13 -9.95 -0.55
C ASP A 323 -3.10 -9.47 0.48
N GLU A 324 -2.66 -8.21 0.40
CA GLU A 324 -1.88 -7.57 1.46
C GLU A 324 -2.72 -7.47 2.73
N GLU A 325 -3.96 -6.99 2.57
CA GLU A 325 -4.82 -6.47 3.64
C GLU A 325 -5.18 -7.51 4.69
N GLN A 326 -5.14 -8.79 4.32
CA GLN A 326 -5.49 -9.88 5.21
C GLN A 326 -4.28 -10.72 5.61
N HIS A 327 -3.48 -11.22 4.66
CA HIS A 327 -2.46 -12.23 4.96
C HIS A 327 -1.17 -12.11 4.14
N GLN A 328 -1.04 -11.11 3.27
CA GLN A 328 0.09 -10.90 2.36
C GLN A 328 0.40 -12.14 1.50
N THR A 329 -0.63 -12.86 1.03
CA THR A 329 -0.40 -14.13 0.30
C THR A 329 0.28 -13.90 -1.04
N GLY A 330 -0.04 -12.81 -1.74
CA GLY A 330 0.60 -12.42 -2.99
C GLY A 330 2.07 -12.09 -2.83
N ALA A 331 2.43 -11.26 -1.84
CA ALA A 331 3.82 -10.96 -1.53
C ALA A 331 4.63 -12.19 -1.12
N LYS A 332 4.06 -13.10 -0.32
CA LYS A 332 4.72 -14.36 0.04
C LYS A 332 5.00 -15.22 -1.20
N ALA A 333 4.04 -15.34 -2.12
CA ALA A 333 4.21 -16.07 -3.37
C ALA A 333 5.29 -15.43 -4.26
N TYR A 334 5.28 -14.10 -4.40
CA TYR A 334 6.29 -13.40 -5.19
C TYR A 334 7.69 -13.50 -4.56
N GLY A 335 7.80 -13.37 -3.23
CA GLY A 335 9.07 -13.55 -2.52
C GLY A 335 9.67 -14.95 -2.69
N GLN A 336 8.83 -16.00 -2.68
CA GLN A 336 9.27 -17.36 -2.99
C GLN A 336 9.73 -17.50 -4.45
N TYR A 337 8.98 -16.91 -5.38
CA TYR A 337 9.36 -16.86 -6.79
C TYR A 337 10.73 -16.18 -6.95
N ALA A 338 10.90 -14.97 -6.42
CA ALA A 338 12.13 -14.19 -6.49
C ALA A 338 13.34 -14.91 -5.89
N ALA A 339 13.15 -15.72 -4.85
CA ALA A 339 14.21 -16.54 -4.25
C ALA A 339 14.53 -17.80 -5.06
N SER A 340 13.60 -18.26 -5.91
CA SER A 340 13.76 -19.44 -6.75
C SER A 340 14.21 -19.12 -8.17
N THR A 341 14.09 -17.86 -8.61
CA THR A 341 14.60 -17.43 -9.90
C THR A 341 16.12 -17.27 -9.84
N GLY A 342 16.80 -17.50 -10.97
CA GLY A 342 18.22 -17.16 -11.12
C GLY A 342 18.47 -15.65 -11.25
N GLU A 343 17.46 -14.82 -11.03
CA GLU A 343 17.51 -13.37 -11.19
C GLU A 343 18.13 -12.71 -9.97
N THR A 344 18.89 -11.64 -10.20
CA THR A 344 19.41 -10.79 -9.12
C THR A 344 18.41 -9.66 -8.86
N HIS A 345 17.65 -9.77 -7.78
CA HIS A 345 16.78 -8.68 -7.33
C HIS A 345 17.66 -7.59 -6.66
N LEU A 346 17.90 -6.47 -7.36
CA LEU A 346 18.74 -5.40 -6.83
C LEU A 346 17.98 -4.53 -5.84
N ALA A 347 16.78 -4.10 -6.22
CA ALA A 347 15.95 -3.27 -5.39
C ALA A 347 14.49 -3.67 -5.54
N ALA A 348 13.72 -3.47 -4.49
CA ALA A 348 12.26 -3.45 -4.53
C ALA A 348 11.78 -2.15 -3.92
N ILE A 349 10.86 -1.46 -4.59
CA ILE A 349 10.29 -0.18 -4.19
C ILE A 349 8.79 -0.35 -4.04
N GLU A 350 8.22 0.15 -2.95
CA GLU A 350 6.79 0.05 -2.67
C GLU A 350 6.21 1.39 -2.22
N SER A 351 5.04 1.73 -2.76
CA SER A 351 4.22 2.86 -2.31
C SER A 351 2.98 2.28 -1.65
N ASP A 352 2.84 2.52 -0.34
CA ASP A 352 1.81 1.92 0.51
C ASP A 352 1.54 2.80 1.75
N ALA A 353 1.46 4.11 1.51
CA ALA A 353 1.28 5.11 2.57
C ALA A 353 0.46 6.30 2.07
N GLY A 354 -0.39 6.06 1.08
CA GLY A 354 -1.21 7.07 0.42
C GLY A 354 -0.50 7.83 -0.71
N ALA A 355 -1.16 8.89 -1.18
CA ALA A 355 -0.84 9.57 -2.43
C ALA A 355 -0.50 11.06 -2.22
N PHE A 356 -0.15 11.43 -0.99
CA PHE A 356 0.16 12.80 -0.62
C PHE A 356 1.53 13.23 -1.16
N SER A 357 1.84 14.51 -0.95
CA SER A 357 3.10 15.13 -1.38
C SER A 357 4.33 14.30 -0.95
N PRO A 358 5.31 14.05 -1.84
CA PRO A 358 6.51 13.29 -1.50
C PRO A 358 7.29 13.90 -0.33
N ARG A 359 7.90 13.05 0.50
CA ARG A 359 8.82 13.47 1.57
C ARG A 359 10.15 12.74 1.49
N GLY A 360 10.14 11.43 1.28
CA GLY A 360 11.37 10.65 1.33
C GLY A 360 11.27 9.21 0.87
N PHE A 361 12.38 8.51 1.02
CA PHE A 361 12.47 7.06 0.91
C PHE A 361 13.10 6.48 2.16
N SER A 362 12.44 5.51 2.79
CA SER A 362 13.06 4.67 3.81
C SER A 362 13.69 3.44 3.15
N VAL A 363 14.90 3.10 3.55
CA VAL A 363 15.68 2.03 2.93
C VAL A 363 16.11 1.02 3.97
N ASP A 364 15.74 -0.24 3.74
CA ASP A 364 16.30 -1.41 4.43
C ASP A 364 17.36 -2.06 3.52
N ALA A 365 18.63 -1.79 3.84
CA ALA A 365 19.80 -2.27 3.13
C ALA A 365 21.08 -2.08 3.96
N ASP A 366 22.21 -2.58 3.43
CA ASP A 366 23.54 -2.25 3.94
C ASP A 366 23.85 -0.75 3.86
N SER A 367 24.64 -0.24 4.81
CA SER A 367 24.93 1.20 4.92
C SER A 367 25.60 1.79 3.66
N LEU A 368 26.36 1.00 2.91
CA LEU A 368 26.96 1.45 1.64
C LEU A 368 25.91 1.64 0.55
N VAL A 369 24.90 0.77 0.50
CA VAL A 369 23.77 0.87 -0.44
C VAL A 369 22.92 2.09 -0.09
N ILE A 370 22.63 2.30 1.19
CA ILE A 370 21.90 3.51 1.64
C ILE A 370 22.68 4.77 1.25
N LYS A 371 24.00 4.80 1.48
CA LYS A 371 24.85 5.93 1.10
C LYS A 371 24.85 6.15 -0.42
N ARG A 372 24.83 5.08 -1.22
CA ARG A 372 24.71 5.16 -2.68
C ARG A 372 23.39 5.80 -3.09
N ILE A 373 22.25 5.33 -2.58
CA ILE A 373 20.94 5.90 -2.90
C ILE A 373 20.83 7.36 -2.42
N ASN A 374 21.34 7.66 -1.22
CA ASN A 374 21.36 9.01 -0.68
C ASN A 374 22.21 9.97 -1.53
N SER A 375 23.25 9.49 -2.22
CA SER A 375 24.04 10.33 -3.13
C SER A 375 23.25 10.90 -4.32
N TRP A 376 22.10 10.30 -4.63
CA TRP A 376 21.19 10.78 -5.66
C TRP A 376 20.13 11.77 -5.17
N LEU A 377 20.16 12.15 -3.88
CA LEU A 377 19.22 13.10 -3.30
C LEU A 377 19.07 14.41 -4.10
N PRO A 378 20.12 15.03 -4.70
CA PRO A 378 19.95 16.22 -5.53
C PRO A 378 19.00 16.03 -6.72
N TYR A 379 18.95 14.83 -7.31
CA TYR A 379 18.06 14.52 -8.43
C TYR A 379 16.66 14.15 -7.95
N LEU A 380 16.58 13.36 -6.88
CA LEU A 380 15.31 13.00 -6.24
C LEU A 380 14.57 14.24 -5.71
N ASN A 381 15.30 15.24 -5.21
CA ASN A 381 14.74 16.48 -4.67
C ASN A 381 13.92 17.27 -5.70
N LEU A 382 14.18 17.10 -6.99
CA LEU A 382 13.39 17.72 -8.07
C LEU A 382 11.93 17.26 -8.09
N SER A 383 11.63 16.11 -7.47
CA SER A 383 10.26 15.59 -7.27
C SER A 383 9.67 15.89 -5.89
N GLY A 384 10.43 16.54 -4.98
CA GLY A 384 9.99 16.82 -3.60
C GLY A 384 10.55 15.86 -2.55
N ILE A 385 11.42 14.91 -2.93
CA ILE A 385 12.10 14.04 -1.97
C ILE A 385 13.15 14.83 -1.19
N GLU A 386 13.00 14.90 0.12
CA GLU A 386 13.86 15.67 1.02
C GLU A 386 14.92 14.80 1.70
N TRP A 387 14.67 13.49 1.83
CA TRP A 387 15.56 12.58 2.52
C TRP A 387 15.52 11.15 1.99
N VAL A 388 16.64 10.45 2.17
CA VAL A 388 16.78 9.00 2.01
C VAL A 388 17.48 8.49 3.26
N ASN A 389 16.77 7.72 4.08
CA ASN A 389 17.25 7.29 5.40
C ASN A 389 17.03 5.80 5.62
N ARG A 390 17.74 5.23 6.59
CA ARG A 390 17.47 3.87 7.08
C ARG A 390 16.07 3.82 7.68
N GLY A 391 15.28 2.79 7.35
CA GLY A 391 13.96 2.55 7.93
C GLY A 391 13.31 1.31 7.36
N GLY A 392 12.07 1.03 7.76
CA GLY A 392 11.31 -0.11 7.22
C GLY A 392 11.02 0.01 5.73
N SER A 393 10.81 -1.12 5.07
CA SER A 393 10.36 -1.21 3.68
C SER A 393 8.84 -0.98 3.57
N GLY A 394 8.25 -1.25 2.41
CA GLY A 394 6.81 -1.51 2.33
C GLY A 394 6.46 -2.94 2.76
N ALA A 395 5.17 -3.19 2.94
CA ALA A 395 4.63 -4.39 3.56
C ALA A 395 4.84 -5.62 2.68
N ASP A 396 4.58 -5.51 1.38
CA ASP A 396 4.71 -6.61 0.43
C ASP A 396 6.16 -6.91 0.07
N ILE A 397 6.94 -5.87 -0.24
CA ILE A 397 8.34 -6.06 -0.68
C ILE A 397 9.21 -6.65 0.43
N SER A 398 8.78 -6.55 1.70
CA SER A 398 9.43 -7.22 2.85
C SER A 398 9.58 -8.73 2.66
N LYS A 399 8.79 -9.35 1.78
CA LYS A 399 8.87 -10.80 1.48
C LYS A 399 9.93 -11.14 0.44
N ILE A 400 10.51 -10.17 -0.27
CA ILE A 400 11.58 -10.35 -1.26
C ILE A 400 12.94 -10.36 -0.54
N LYS A 401 13.17 -11.38 0.29
CA LYS A 401 14.29 -11.43 1.24
C LYS A 401 15.68 -11.42 0.59
N ASN A 402 15.77 -11.75 -0.69
CA ASN A 402 17.02 -11.76 -1.46
C ASN A 402 17.30 -10.45 -2.21
N ALA A 403 16.44 -9.43 -2.08
CA ALA A 403 16.71 -8.11 -2.64
C ALA A 403 17.87 -7.42 -1.90
N LYS A 404 18.75 -6.72 -2.62
CA LYS A 404 19.86 -5.97 -1.99
C LYS A 404 19.39 -4.68 -1.30
N ALA A 405 18.25 -4.13 -1.71
CA ALA A 405 17.61 -2.99 -1.09
C ALA A 405 16.08 -3.13 -1.12
N LEU A 406 15.44 -2.91 0.02
CA LEU A 406 13.99 -2.76 0.12
C LEU A 406 13.68 -1.31 0.46
N ILE A 407 12.86 -0.66 -0.36
CA ILE A 407 12.69 0.80 -0.34
C ILE A 407 11.21 1.14 -0.20
N GLY A 408 10.83 1.79 0.89
CA GLY A 408 9.48 2.35 1.05
C GLY A 408 9.44 3.79 0.55
N TYR A 409 8.53 4.10 -0.38
CA TYR A 409 8.16 5.48 -0.69
C TYR A 409 7.39 6.09 0.48
N ARG A 410 7.78 7.30 0.90
CA ARG A 410 7.23 8.00 2.06
C ARG A 410 6.68 9.36 1.63
N PRO A 411 5.38 9.45 1.33
CA PRO A 411 4.69 10.73 1.18
C PRO A 411 4.40 11.36 2.56
N ASP A 412 3.78 12.53 2.56
CA ASP A 412 3.26 13.16 3.77
C ASP A 412 2.14 12.31 4.38
N GLY A 413 2.44 11.65 5.50
CA GLY A 413 1.52 10.75 6.18
C GLY A 413 0.53 11.42 7.14
N GLN A 414 0.52 12.76 7.28
CA GLN A 414 -0.24 13.43 8.34
C GLN A 414 -1.76 13.17 8.26
N ARG A 415 -2.29 12.96 7.05
CA ARG A 415 -3.72 12.72 6.82
C ARG A 415 -4.05 11.30 6.37
N TYR A 416 -3.07 10.40 6.30
CA TYR A 416 -3.31 9.04 5.76
C TYR A 416 -4.36 8.29 6.57
N PHE A 417 -4.29 8.37 7.90
CA PHE A 417 -5.25 7.71 8.78
C PHE A 417 -6.62 8.39 8.83
N ASP A 418 -6.81 9.56 8.21
CA ASP A 418 -8.14 10.13 8.01
C ASP A 418 -8.98 9.33 7.01
N TYR A 419 -8.30 8.57 6.14
CA TYR A 419 -8.90 7.82 5.02
C TYR A 419 -8.76 6.31 5.19
N HIS A 420 -7.57 5.84 5.54
CA HIS A 420 -7.18 4.42 5.59
C HIS A 420 -8.27 3.52 6.22
N HIS A 421 -8.68 2.48 5.49
CA HIS A 421 -9.69 1.50 5.89
C HIS A 421 -11.09 2.06 6.21
N SER A 422 -11.50 3.18 5.60
CA SER A 422 -12.82 3.79 5.84
C SER A 422 -13.53 4.15 4.55
N ALA A 423 -14.83 4.48 4.67
CA ALA A 423 -15.61 5.02 3.56
C ALA A 423 -15.14 6.40 3.06
N ASN A 424 -14.17 7.03 3.75
CA ASN A 424 -13.52 8.24 3.27
C ASN A 424 -12.43 7.97 2.23
N ASP A 425 -11.90 6.74 2.13
CA ASP A 425 -10.88 6.43 1.14
C ASP A 425 -11.51 6.28 -0.25
N VAL A 426 -11.65 7.39 -0.96
CA VAL A 426 -12.35 7.49 -2.24
C VAL A 426 -11.51 8.26 -3.24
N PHE A 427 -11.74 8.05 -4.54
CA PHE A 427 -10.92 8.69 -5.59
C PHE A 427 -10.77 10.21 -5.41
N ARG A 428 -11.85 10.90 -5.02
CA ARG A 428 -11.87 12.36 -4.84
C ARG A 428 -10.99 12.89 -3.70
N SER A 429 -10.52 12.04 -2.78
CA SER A 429 -9.59 12.46 -1.71
C SER A 429 -8.16 12.58 -2.22
N VAL A 430 -7.84 11.95 -3.35
CA VAL A 430 -6.50 11.99 -3.94
C VAL A 430 -6.33 13.25 -4.79
N HIS A 431 -5.34 14.06 -4.46
CA HIS A 431 -5.02 15.23 -5.28
C HIS A 431 -4.11 14.82 -6.46
N PRO A 432 -4.46 15.15 -7.72
CA PRO A 432 -3.71 14.70 -8.88
C PRO A 432 -2.25 15.14 -8.85
N ARG A 433 -1.96 16.36 -8.43
CA ARG A 433 -0.58 16.84 -8.38
C ARG A 433 0.27 16.08 -7.36
N GLU A 434 -0.31 15.66 -6.25
CA GLU A 434 0.44 14.96 -5.19
C GLU A 434 0.76 13.53 -5.62
N MET A 435 -0.25 12.84 -6.18
CA MET A 435 -0.12 11.50 -6.74
C MET A 435 0.99 11.45 -7.80
N GLU A 436 0.98 12.38 -8.75
CA GLU A 436 1.93 12.45 -9.87
C GLU A 436 3.35 12.83 -9.44
N LEU A 437 3.50 13.60 -8.36
CA LEU A 437 4.83 13.85 -7.80
C LEU A 437 5.43 12.56 -7.20
N GLY A 438 4.58 11.67 -6.65
CA GLY A 438 5.01 10.35 -6.19
C GLY A 438 5.42 9.42 -7.35
N SER A 439 4.64 9.40 -8.44
CA SER A 439 5.02 8.68 -9.68
C SER A 439 6.37 9.15 -10.20
N ALA A 440 6.59 10.47 -10.27
CA ALA A 440 7.85 11.04 -10.69
C ALA A 440 9.01 10.66 -9.75
N ALA A 441 8.80 10.74 -8.43
CA ALA A 441 9.82 10.39 -7.43
C ALA A 441 10.29 8.93 -7.57
N MET A 442 9.35 8.00 -7.68
CA MET A 442 9.66 6.59 -7.88
C MET A 442 10.33 6.33 -9.22
N THR A 443 9.88 7.00 -10.30
CA THR A 443 10.49 6.87 -11.63
C THR A 443 11.94 7.33 -11.64
N ILE A 444 12.26 8.47 -11.02
CA ILE A 444 13.64 8.97 -10.91
C ILE A 444 14.51 7.94 -10.19
N LEU A 445 14.04 7.42 -9.06
CA LEU A 445 14.80 6.42 -8.30
C LEU A 445 15.02 5.14 -9.11
N VAL A 446 13.97 4.59 -9.73
CA VAL A 446 14.07 3.40 -10.59
C VAL A 446 15.04 3.62 -11.74
N TYR A 447 14.96 4.77 -12.40
CA TYR A 447 15.85 5.12 -13.50
C TYR A 447 17.31 5.18 -13.05
N LEU A 448 17.60 5.84 -11.91
CA LEU A 448 18.96 5.91 -11.38
C LEU A 448 19.51 4.53 -10.98
N ILE A 449 18.71 3.69 -10.32
CA ILE A 449 19.11 2.30 -10.00
C ILE A 449 19.34 1.50 -11.30
N SER A 450 18.50 1.69 -12.30
CA SER A 450 18.66 1.08 -13.62
C SER A 450 20.00 1.46 -14.23
N GLU A 451 20.34 2.74 -14.26
CA GLU A 451 21.54 3.21 -14.95
C GLU A 451 22.84 2.91 -14.20
N GLU A 452 22.82 3.02 -12.88
CA GLU A 452 24.02 3.05 -12.06
C GLU A 452 24.23 1.79 -11.22
N GLY A 453 23.17 1.04 -10.94
CA GLY A 453 23.18 -0.04 -9.95
C GLY A 453 23.41 0.48 -8.52
N LEU A 454 23.67 -0.43 -7.59
CA LEU A 454 23.79 -0.12 -6.15
C LEU A 454 25.23 -0.14 -5.61
N ASN A 455 26.23 -0.39 -6.45
CA ASN A 455 27.63 -0.44 -6.04
C ASN A 455 28.21 0.98 -5.87
N ILE A 456 28.96 1.21 -4.78
CA ILE A 456 29.50 2.54 -4.45
C ILE A 456 30.74 2.92 -5.29
N ASP A 457 31.45 1.94 -5.85
CA ASP A 457 32.68 2.14 -6.60
C ASP A 457 32.46 2.53 -8.07
N SER A 458 31.21 2.53 -8.53
CA SER A 458 30.84 3.03 -9.85
C SER A 458 30.83 4.56 -9.84
N PRO A 459 31.71 5.24 -10.62
CA PRO A 459 31.73 6.70 -10.67
C PRO A 459 30.36 7.22 -11.13
N LEU A 460 29.78 8.16 -10.37
CA LEU A 460 28.54 8.84 -10.76
C LEU A 460 28.79 9.54 -12.11
N LYS A 461 28.04 9.14 -13.13
CA LYS A 461 27.96 9.92 -14.37
C LYS A 461 27.31 11.27 -14.03
N LYS A 462 27.92 12.36 -14.48
CA LYS A 462 27.52 13.73 -14.11
C LYS A 462 26.36 14.25 -14.94
#